data_AF-A0A553RPI2-F1
#
_entry.id   AF-A0A553RPI2-F1
#
_cell.length_a   1.000
_cell.length_b   1.000
_cell.length_c   1.000
_cell.angle_alpha   90.00
_cell.angle_beta   90.00
_cell.angle_gamma   90.00
#
_symmetry.space_group_name_H-M   'P 1'
#
loop_
_entity.id
_entity.type
_entity.pdbx_description
1 polymer ?
#
loop_
_entity_poly.entity_id
_entity_poly.type
_entity_poly.pdbx_seq_one_letter_code
_entity_poly.pdbx_strand_id
1 'polypeptide(L)'
;VTITMVAREASGHSYLVACWQPILILMLGTVLSGSATGCPSRCECNAQERSVVCHRRKLISLPEGIPIDTRLLDLSKNRLKAINPEEFLNYPQLEELQLNENILS
;
A
#
# COMPACT_ATOMS: atom_id res chain seq x y z
N VAL A 1 -61.69 4.82 -38.13
CA VAL A 1 -61.41 3.41 -37.79
C VAL A 1 -59.90 3.29 -37.60
N THR A 2 -59.51 3.11 -36.34
CA THR A 2 -58.19 2.77 -35.75
C THR A 2 -56.89 3.04 -36.53
N ILE A 3 -56.11 4.02 -36.06
CA ILE A 3 -54.67 4.13 -36.30
C ILE A 3 -53.98 3.09 -35.40
N THR A 4 -53.37 2.06 -35.98
CA THR A 4 -52.55 1.10 -35.24
C THR A 4 -51.17 1.69 -34.99
N MET A 5 -50.88 2.09 -33.75
CA MET A 5 -49.50 2.30 -33.31
C MET A 5 -48.82 0.92 -33.26
N VAL A 6 -47.97 0.64 -34.24
CA VAL A 6 -47.06 -0.51 -34.16
C VAL A 6 -46.06 -0.21 -33.05
N ALA A 7 -46.17 -0.92 -31.93
CA ALA A 7 -45.13 -0.93 -30.91
C ALA A 7 -43.83 -1.44 -31.56
N ARG A 8 -42.84 -0.55 -31.72
CA ARG A 8 -41.48 -0.94 -32.12
C ARG A 8 -40.81 -1.57 -30.91
N GLU A 9 -40.79 -2.90 -30.89
CA GLU A 9 -39.99 -3.70 -29.96
C GLU A 9 -38.52 -3.55 -30.38
N ALA A 10 -37.77 -2.70 -29.66
CA ALA A 10 -36.35 -2.52 -29.91
C ALA A 10 -35.58 -2.52 -28.58
N SER A 11 -34.55 -3.36 -28.54
CA SER A 11 -33.31 -3.20 -27.76
C SER A 11 -33.24 -3.72 -26.31
N GLY A 12 -33.73 -4.94 -26.03
CA GLY A 12 -33.37 -5.67 -24.80
C GLY A 12 -31.87 -6.02 -24.66
N HIS A 13 -31.09 -6.02 -25.75
CA HIS A 13 -29.66 -6.35 -25.75
C HIS A 13 -28.74 -5.16 -25.38
N SER A 14 -29.24 -3.92 -25.46
CA SER A 14 -28.46 -2.71 -25.15
C SER A 14 -28.30 -2.49 -23.64
N TYR A 15 -29.24 -2.98 -22.85
CA TYR A 15 -29.24 -2.84 -21.38
C TYR A 15 -28.29 -3.80 -20.66
N LEU A 16 -27.97 -4.95 -21.27
CA LEU A 16 -27.08 -5.95 -20.67
C LEU A 16 -25.61 -5.53 -20.73
N VAL A 17 -25.20 -4.84 -21.80
CA VAL A 17 -23.83 -4.32 -21.97
C VAL A 17 -23.59 -3.09 -21.09
N ALA A 18 -24.62 -2.25 -20.90
CA ALA A 18 -24.52 -1.01 -20.14
C ALA A 18 -24.34 -1.20 -18.63
N CYS A 19 -24.78 -2.33 -18.06
CA CYS A 19 -24.64 -2.60 -16.62
C CYS A 19 -23.28 -3.21 -16.27
N TRP A 20 -22.67 -4.00 -17.16
CA TRP A 20 -21.36 -4.61 -16.88
C TRP A 20 -20.23 -3.59 -16.95
N GLN A 21 -20.31 -2.62 -17.85
CA GLN A 21 -19.28 -1.59 -18.04
C GLN A 21 -18.89 -0.83 -16.75
N PRO A 22 -19.82 -0.29 -15.94
CA PRO A 22 -19.46 0.37 -14.68
C PRO A 22 -19.03 -0.61 -13.58
N ILE A 23 -19.53 -1.85 -13.59
CA ILE A 23 -19.16 -2.89 -12.60
C ILE A 23 -17.70 -3.31 -12.80
N LEU A 24 -17.26 -3.49 -14.05
CA LEU A 24 -15.88 -3.86 -14.36
C LEU A 24 -14.88 -2.78 -13.93
N ILE A 25 -15.24 -1.50 -14.10
CA ILE A 25 -14.41 -0.35 -13.68
C ILE A 25 -14.32 -0.30 -12.14
N LEU A 26 -15.42 -0.59 -11.43
CA LEU A 26 -15.45 -0.62 -9.97
C LEU A 26 -14.54 -1.72 -9.39
N MET A 27 -14.53 -2.90 -10.03
CA MET A 27 -13.70 -4.04 -9.62
C MET A 27 -12.21 -3.83 -9.91
N LEU A 28 -11.85 -2.98 -10.88
CA LEU A 28 -10.45 -2.62 -11.16
C LEU A 28 -9.91 -1.60 -10.13
N GLY A 29 -10.77 -0.72 -9.63
CA GLY A 29 -10.40 0.32 -8.67
C GLY A 29 -10.02 -0.20 -7.28
N THR A 30 -10.55 -1.36 -6.87
CA THR A 30 -10.30 -1.94 -5.54
C THR A 30 -8.96 -2.68 -5.43
N VAL A 31 -8.30 -3.01 -6.55
CA VAL A 31 -7.04 -3.76 -6.55
C VAL A 31 -5.85 -2.89 -6.10
N LEU A 32 -5.95 -1.56 -6.18
CA LEU A 32 -4.83 -0.66 -5.86
C LEU A 32 -4.73 -0.23 -4.39
N SER A 33 -5.72 -0.54 -3.56
CA SER A 33 -5.68 -0.18 -2.14
C SER A 33 -5.04 -1.29 -1.32
N GLY A 34 -3.72 -1.43 -1.46
CA GLY A 34 -2.92 -2.20 -0.49
C GLY A 34 -3.03 -1.51 0.87
N SER A 35 -3.89 -2.03 1.75
CA SER A 35 -3.97 -1.59 3.13
C SER A 35 -2.70 -2.02 3.87
N ALA A 36 -1.66 -1.21 3.79
CA ALA A 36 -0.53 -1.27 4.72
C ALA A 36 -1.00 -0.68 6.05
N THR A 37 -1.79 -1.46 6.80
CA THR A 37 -2.20 -1.13 8.16
C THR A 37 -0.93 -0.98 9.00
N GLY A 38 -0.45 0.25 9.19
CA GLY A 38 0.71 0.55 10.02
C GLY A 38 1.89 1.25 9.35
N CYS A 39 1.91 1.48 8.02
CA CYS A 39 3.09 2.13 7.44
C CYS A 39 3.35 3.53 8.06
N PRO A 40 4.56 3.80 8.62
CA PRO A 40 4.86 5.08 9.24
C PRO A 40 4.69 6.23 8.23
N SER A 41 4.13 7.36 8.66
CA SER A 41 3.84 8.53 7.80
C SER A 41 5.05 9.11 7.05
N ARG A 42 6.27 8.80 7.51
CA ARG A 42 7.52 9.24 6.91
C ARG A 42 8.19 8.17 6.05
N CYS A 43 7.62 6.98 5.94
CA CYS A 43 8.22 5.84 5.26
C CYS A 43 7.33 5.34 4.12
N GLU A 44 7.94 4.56 3.25
CA GLU A 44 7.30 3.90 2.12
C GLU A 44 7.35 2.39 2.39
N CYS A 45 6.21 1.72 2.33
CA CYS A 45 6.12 0.29 2.63
C CYS A 45 5.66 -0.48 1.41
N ASN A 46 6.31 -1.63 1.16
CA ASN A 46 5.87 -2.60 0.17
C ASN A 46 5.41 -3.87 0.87
N ALA A 47 4.11 -4.13 0.85
CA ALA A 47 3.53 -5.32 1.49
C ALA A 47 3.93 -6.63 0.79
N GLN A 48 4.19 -6.60 -0.52
CA GLN A 48 4.56 -7.78 -1.30
C GLN A 48 5.96 -8.27 -0.92
N GLU A 49 6.90 -7.33 -0.77
CA GLU A 49 8.29 -7.59 -0.41
C GLU A 49 8.55 -7.52 1.11
N ARG A 50 7.54 -7.10 1.89
CA ARG A 50 7.63 -6.81 3.32
C ARG A 50 8.80 -5.88 3.64
N SER A 51 8.95 -4.85 2.82
CA SER A 51 10.01 -3.86 2.95
C SER A 51 9.48 -2.53 3.43
N VAL A 52 10.26 -1.86 4.28
CA VAL A 52 9.96 -0.53 4.83
C VAL A 52 11.15 0.38 4.59
N VAL A 53 10.92 1.41 3.79
CA VAL A 53 11.96 2.34 3.32
C VAL A 53 11.74 3.70 3.95
N CYS A 54 12.70 4.10 4.80
CA CYS A 54 12.68 5.34 5.57
C CYS A 54 13.94 6.19 5.31
N HIS A 55 14.52 6.11 4.11
CA HIS A 55 15.76 6.82 3.80
C HIS A 55 15.59 8.35 3.78
N ARG A 56 16.61 9.10 4.20
CA ARG A 56 16.64 10.58 4.12
C ARG A 56 15.47 11.29 4.84
N ARG A 57 14.93 10.68 5.90
CA ARG A 57 13.77 11.22 6.65
C ARG A 57 14.15 12.06 7.88
N LYS A 58 15.47 12.28 8.10
CA LYS A 58 16.03 13.02 9.24
C LYS A 58 15.64 12.40 10.59
N LEU A 59 15.47 11.08 10.61
CA LEU A 59 15.15 10.34 11.83
C LEU A 59 16.31 10.42 12.83
N ILE A 60 15.97 10.64 14.09
CA ILE A 60 16.92 10.68 15.23
C ILE A 60 16.79 9.45 16.14
N SER A 61 15.71 8.70 15.98
CA SER A 61 15.37 7.45 16.65
C SER A 61 14.61 6.53 15.68
N LEU A 62 14.38 5.28 16.08
CA LEU A 62 13.51 4.37 15.34
C LEU A 62 12.07 4.93 15.26
N PRO A 63 11.40 4.86 14.10
CA PRO A 63 10.01 5.29 13.99
C PRO A 63 9.06 4.23 14.56
N GLU A 64 8.03 4.67 15.28
CA GLU A 64 6.95 3.79 15.73
C GLU A 64 6.05 3.36 14.55
N GLY A 65 5.42 2.20 14.71
CA GLY A 65 4.44 1.68 13.76
C GLY A 65 5.01 0.80 12.64
N ILE A 66 6.32 0.55 12.59
CA ILE A 66 6.87 -0.41 11.62
C ILE A 66 6.13 -1.77 11.76
N PRO A 67 5.63 -2.34 10.66
CA PRO A 67 4.98 -3.66 10.68
C PRO A 67 5.90 -4.76 11.22
N ILE A 68 5.37 -5.63 12.08
CA ILE A 68 6.13 -6.72 12.72
C ILE A 68 6.65 -7.78 11.73
N ASP A 69 6.00 -7.89 10.57
CA ASP A 69 6.33 -8.80 9.48
C ASP A 69 7.37 -8.22 8.50
N THR A 70 7.95 -7.06 8.79
CA THR A 70 9.00 -6.42 7.99
C THR A 70 10.22 -7.33 7.89
N ARG A 71 10.67 -7.59 6.66
CA ARG A 71 11.91 -8.32 6.32
C ARG A 71 13.08 -7.39 6.06
N LEU A 72 12.84 -6.28 5.38
CA LEU A 72 13.85 -5.30 5.04
C LEU A 72 13.46 -3.94 5.61
N LEU A 73 14.33 -3.38 6.46
CA LEU A 73 14.16 -2.04 7.01
C LEU A 73 15.32 -1.13 6.57
N ASP A 74 15.03 -0.13 5.74
CA ASP A 74 16.00 0.86 5.30
C ASP A 74 15.86 2.16 6.10
N LEU A 75 16.81 2.41 6.99
CA LEU A 75 16.96 3.63 7.78
C LEU A 75 18.20 4.45 7.35
N SER A 76 18.70 4.23 6.14
CA SER A 76 19.89 4.90 5.62
C SER A 76 19.72 6.42 5.49
N LYS A 77 20.84 7.15 5.53
CA LYS A 77 20.89 8.61 5.34
C LYS A 77 20.04 9.39 6.35
N ASN A 78 20.01 8.92 7.59
CA ASN A 78 19.31 9.56 8.71
C ASN A 78 20.32 10.14 9.71
N ARG A 79 19.87 10.46 10.93
CA ARG A 79 20.67 11.07 12.00
C ARG A 79 20.56 10.25 13.29
N LEU A 80 20.47 8.92 13.15
CA LEU A 80 20.44 8.00 14.28
C LEU A 80 21.79 8.08 15.01
N LYS A 81 21.74 8.31 16.33
CA LYS A 81 22.94 8.44 17.19
C LYS A 81 23.31 7.14 17.90
N ALA A 82 22.28 6.38 18.26
CA ALA A 82 22.40 5.11 18.93
C ALA A 82 21.22 4.24 18.51
N ILE A 83 21.40 2.93 18.61
CA ILE A 83 20.39 1.95 18.29
C ILE A 83 20.44 0.89 19.37
N ASN A 84 19.29 0.61 19.99
CA ASN A 84 19.19 -0.45 20.98
C ASN A 84 18.85 -1.77 20.27
N PRO A 85 19.68 -2.82 20.35
CA PRO A 85 19.39 -4.12 19.75
C PRO A 85 18.06 -4.72 20.22
N GLU A 86 17.66 -4.42 21.46
CA GLU A 86 16.40 -4.92 22.04
C GLU A 86 15.16 -4.41 21.31
N GLU A 87 15.23 -3.23 20.67
CA GLU A 87 14.10 -2.71 19.87
C GLU A 87 13.81 -3.64 18.67
N PHE A 88 14.84 -4.31 18.12
CA PHE A 88 14.68 -5.22 16.99
C PHE A 88 14.18 -6.61 17.37
N LEU A 89 14.17 -6.98 18.67
CA LEU A 89 13.61 -8.25 19.12
C LEU A 89 12.11 -8.35 18.83
N ASN A 90 11.44 -7.20 18.68
CA ASN A 90 10.04 -7.12 18.31
C ASN A 90 9.78 -7.40 16.82
N TYR A 91 10.83 -7.57 16.01
CA TYR A 91 10.75 -7.78 14.55
C TYR A 91 11.40 -9.12 14.19
N PRO A 92 10.75 -10.26 14.51
CA PRO A 92 11.34 -11.59 14.35
C PRO A 92 11.53 -12.02 12.89
N GLN A 93 10.97 -11.27 11.94
CA GLN A 93 11.11 -11.52 10.50
C GLN A 93 12.16 -10.63 9.83
N LEU A 94 12.82 -9.74 10.58
CA LEU A 94 13.80 -8.82 10.03
C LEU A 94 15.06 -9.58 9.58
N GLU A 95 15.29 -9.58 8.27
CA GLU A 95 16.41 -10.25 7.62
C GLU A 95 17.50 -9.24 7.24
N GLU A 96 17.10 -8.02 6.87
CA GLU A 96 18.01 -6.96 6.44
C GLU A 96 17.69 -5.61 7.10
N LEU A 97 18.73 -4.99 7.67
CA LEU A 97 18.67 -3.67 8.30
C LEU A 97 19.73 -2.75 7.69
N GLN A 98 19.31 -1.71 6.98
CA GLN A 98 20.23 -0.74 6.37
C GLN A 98 20.36 0.51 7.21
N LEU A 99 21.59 0.80 7.68
CA LEU A 99 21.91 1.94 8.55
C LEU A 99 22.96 2.86 7.95
N ASN A 100 23.29 2.69 6.67
CA ASN A 100 24.33 3.44 5.97
C ASN A 100 24.13 4.95 6.09
N GLU A 101 25.21 5.72 6.20
CA GLU A 101 25.17 7.19 6.26
C GLU A 101 24.34 7.74 7.45
N ASN A 102 24.46 7.12 8.63
CA ASN A 102 23.99 7.64 9.92
C ASN A 102 25.15 8.18 10.78
N ILE A 103 24.86 8.65 12.00
CA ILE A 103 25.84 9.22 12.95
C ILE A 103 25.97 8.33 14.20
N LEU A 104 25.99 7.02 14.00
CA LEU A 104 26.10 6.02 15.06
C LEU A 104 27.45 6.17 15.79
N SER A 105 27.41 6.20 17.12
CA SER A 105 28.58 6.36 17.98
C SER A 105 28.95 5.09 18.72
#